data_AF-H6CAJ8-F1
#
_entry.id   AF-H6CAJ8-F1
#
_cell.length_a   1.000
_cell.length_b   1.000
_cell.length_c   1.000
_cell.angle_alpha   90.00
_cell.angle_beta   90.00
_cell.angle_gamma   90.00
#
_symmetry.space_group_name_H-M   'P 1'
#
loop_
_entity.id
_entity.type
_entity.pdbx_description
1 polymer ?
#
loop_
_entity_poly.entity_id
_entity_poly.type
_entity_poly.pdbx_seq_one_letter_code
_entity_poly.pdbx_strand_id
1 'polypeptide(L)'
;MSTRLGPRLGLQLKHATTSLQPSAGTQTFKRSAATTLMSLKREELLEQENYAISRNLTRNWKVGDVYAPHDLSAAEARKWRKRHRPTTDAFDALSINPLSLYKNFSVMSEYMTEMGRIRHSSSTGLRPVNQRKIAKAIRRAIALGLMPAVHRHPEYIKSEMEGKRTSTGRGFSS
;
A
#
# COMPACT_ATOMS: atom_id res chain seq x y z
N MET A 1 27.57 -61.86 33.36
CA MET A 1 28.40 -61.62 32.17
C MET A 1 28.82 -60.16 32.19
N SER A 2 30.09 -59.93 32.46
CA SER A 2 30.72 -58.62 32.59
C SER A 2 31.19 -58.13 31.22
N THR A 3 30.80 -56.92 30.83
CA THR A 3 31.64 -56.06 29.99
C THR A 3 31.49 -54.60 30.44
N ARG A 4 32.45 -54.16 31.26
CA ARG A 4 32.91 -52.76 31.32
C ARG A 4 33.47 -52.35 29.95
N LEU A 5 33.39 -51.05 29.65
CA LEU A 5 34.31 -50.19 28.84
C LEU A 5 33.48 -48.92 28.57
N GLY A 6 33.61 -47.82 29.29
CA GLY A 6 34.76 -46.90 29.24
C GLY A 6 34.35 -45.66 28.43
N PRO A 7 34.38 -44.42 28.98
CA PRO A 7 34.11 -43.22 28.22
C PRO A 7 35.35 -42.80 27.43
N ARG A 8 35.18 -41.91 26.45
CA ARG A 8 36.18 -41.07 25.75
C ARG A 8 36.38 -41.41 24.28
N LEU A 9 35.77 -40.57 23.45
CA LEU A 9 36.40 -40.05 22.24
C LEU A 9 35.89 -38.61 22.06
N GLY A 10 36.57 -37.69 22.73
CA GLY A 10 36.44 -36.27 22.42
C GLY A 10 36.97 -36.06 21.00
N LEU A 11 36.11 -35.62 20.09
CA LEU A 11 36.53 -35.08 18.80
C LEU A 11 37.29 -33.79 19.07
N GLN A 12 38.62 -33.90 19.18
CA GLN A 12 39.50 -32.74 19.14
C GLN A 12 39.46 -32.19 17.70
N LEU A 13 38.66 -31.14 17.52
CA LEU A 13 38.85 -30.19 16.42
C LEU A 13 40.21 -29.53 16.64
N LYS A 14 41.18 -29.96 15.84
CA LYS A 14 42.49 -29.35 15.72
C LYS A 14 42.25 -27.99 15.06
N HIS A 15 42.30 -26.94 15.86
CA HIS A 15 42.24 -25.59 15.37
C HIS A 15 43.58 -25.34 14.68
N ALA A 16 43.61 -25.51 13.36
CA ALA A 16 44.73 -25.06 12.56
C ALA A 16 44.74 -23.53 12.65
N THR A 17 45.60 -22.99 13.50
CA THR A 17 45.98 -21.58 13.44
C THR A 17 46.86 -21.41 12.21
N THR A 18 46.24 -21.35 11.03
CA THR A 18 46.88 -20.76 9.87
C THR A 18 47.07 -19.28 10.21
N SER A 19 48.26 -18.93 10.68
CA SER A 19 48.68 -17.54 10.74
C SER A 19 48.75 -17.04 9.29
N LEU A 20 47.65 -16.45 8.82
CA LEU A 20 47.63 -15.63 7.63
C LEU A 20 48.54 -14.45 7.90
N GLN A 21 49.80 -14.55 7.46
CA GLN A 21 50.65 -13.38 7.36
C GLN A 21 49.92 -12.38 6.46
N PRO A 22 49.64 -11.14 6.92
CA PRO A 22 49.11 -10.12 6.04
C PRO A 22 50.22 -9.78 5.04
N SER A 23 50.15 -10.34 3.83
CA SER A 23 50.96 -9.89 2.71
C SER A 23 50.73 -8.40 2.54
N ALA A 24 51.79 -7.62 2.70
CA ALA A 24 51.81 -6.18 2.50
C ALA A 24 51.32 -5.85 1.09
N GLY A 25 50.08 -5.40 1.01
CA GLY A 25 49.43 -5.10 -0.25
C GLY A 25 47.96 -4.70 -0.11
N THR A 26 47.53 -4.19 1.06
CA THR A 26 46.23 -3.53 1.16
C THR A 26 46.38 -2.15 0.54
N GLN A 27 46.36 -2.08 -0.80
CA GLN A 27 46.10 -0.81 -1.47
C GLN A 27 44.69 -0.39 -1.08
N THR A 28 44.57 0.43 -0.03
CA THR A 28 43.33 1.13 0.27
C THR A 28 43.12 2.14 -0.84
N PHE A 29 42.45 1.70 -1.92
CA PHE A 29 41.99 2.61 -2.96
C PHE A 29 41.12 3.66 -2.30
N LYS A 30 41.64 4.89 -2.18
CA LYS A 30 40.84 6.04 -1.74
C LYS A 30 39.79 6.25 -2.82
N ARG A 31 38.55 5.80 -2.57
CA ARG A 31 37.41 6.06 -3.45
C ARG A 31 37.34 7.58 -3.61
N SER A 32 37.65 8.09 -4.79
CA SER A 32 37.62 9.53 -5.04
C SER A 32 36.18 10.04 -4.91
N ALA A 33 35.99 11.30 -4.52
CA ALA A 33 34.66 11.91 -4.42
C ALA A 33 33.83 11.72 -5.71
N ALA A 34 34.48 11.72 -6.87
CA ALA A 34 33.86 11.46 -8.17
C ALA A 34 33.28 10.03 -8.29
N THR A 35 33.96 9.01 -7.77
CA THR A 35 33.44 7.62 -7.78
C THR A 35 32.21 7.46 -6.89
N THR A 36 32.16 8.17 -5.77
CA THR A 36 31.00 8.16 -4.86
C THR A 36 29.79 8.84 -5.50
N LEU A 37 29.99 10.01 -6.12
CA LEU A 37 28.93 10.73 -6.85
C LEU A 37 28.36 9.89 -8.01
N MET A 38 29.21 9.19 -8.76
CA MET A 38 28.74 8.27 -9.81
C MET A 38 27.95 7.08 -9.27
N SER A 39 28.28 6.57 -8.07
CA SER A 39 27.49 5.50 -7.42
C SER A 39 26.10 6.00 -7.07
N LEU A 40 26.01 7.17 -6.42
CA LEU A 40 24.74 7.78 -6.04
C LEU A 40 23.85 8.07 -7.26
N LYS A 41 24.43 8.61 -8.33
CA LYS A 41 23.69 8.84 -9.58
C LYS A 41 23.19 7.54 -10.21
N ARG A 42 23.97 6.45 -10.11
CA ARG A 42 23.54 5.12 -10.58
C ARG A 42 22.40 4.57 -9.72
N GLU A 43 22.49 4.71 -8.40
CA GLU A 43 21.44 4.30 -7.46
C GLU A 43 20.13 5.05 -7.75
N GLU A 44 20.19 6.37 -7.95
CA GLU A 44 19.03 7.20 -8.32
C GLU A 44 18.38 6.73 -9.63
N LEU A 45 19.18 6.41 -10.66
CA LEU A 45 18.66 5.90 -11.93
C LEU A 45 17.98 4.53 -11.75
N LEU A 46 18.58 3.62 -10.99
CA LEU A 46 17.99 2.33 -10.68
C LEU A 46 16.69 2.47 -9.89
N GLU A 47 16.62 3.41 -8.96
CA GLU A 47 15.39 3.73 -8.23
C GLU A 47 14.30 4.27 -9.15
N GLN A 48 14.65 5.16 -10.08
CA GLN A 48 13.72 5.67 -11.08
C GLN A 48 13.19 4.55 -12.00
N GLU A 49 14.07 3.64 -12.44
CA GLU A 49 13.70 2.45 -13.22
C GLU A 49 12.81 1.50 -12.41
N ASN A 50 13.21 1.17 -11.19
CA ASN A 50 12.43 0.32 -10.27
C ASN A 50 11.06 0.91 -10.01
N TYR A 51 10.96 2.22 -9.84
CA TYR A 51 9.70 2.91 -9.66
C TYR A 51 8.84 2.84 -10.94
N ALA A 52 9.43 3.06 -12.11
CA ALA A 52 8.73 2.90 -13.39
C ALA A 52 8.22 1.46 -13.60
N ILE A 53 9.01 0.46 -13.23
CA ILE A 53 8.64 -0.96 -13.27
C ILE A 53 7.50 -1.24 -12.29
N SER A 54 7.58 -0.74 -11.05
CA SER A 54 6.57 -0.97 -10.02
C SER A 54 5.18 -0.49 -10.42
N ARG A 55 5.07 0.62 -11.18
CA ARG A 55 3.80 1.13 -11.72
C ARG A 55 3.13 0.16 -12.69
N ASN A 56 3.91 -0.67 -13.38
CA ASN A 56 3.39 -1.65 -14.33
C ASN A 56 2.94 -2.94 -13.64
N LEU A 57 3.35 -3.18 -12.39
CA LEU A 57 2.86 -4.28 -11.56
C LEU A 57 1.49 -3.92 -11.00
N THR A 58 0.43 -4.32 -11.71
CA THR A 58 -0.97 -4.00 -11.36
C THR A 58 -1.52 -4.83 -10.20
N ARG A 59 -0.84 -5.92 -9.84
CA ARG A 59 -1.20 -6.85 -8.77
C ARG A 59 -0.47 -6.54 -7.47
N ASN A 60 -1.23 -6.35 -6.39
CA ASN A 60 -0.68 -6.28 -5.04
C ASN A 60 -0.57 -7.70 -4.47
N TRP A 61 0.63 -8.27 -4.47
CA TRP A 61 0.91 -9.57 -3.89
C TRP A 61 0.88 -9.52 -2.36
N LYS A 62 0.22 -10.51 -1.75
CA LYS A 62 0.22 -10.70 -0.30
C LYS A 62 1.07 -11.90 0.07
N VAL A 63 1.62 -11.89 1.28
CA VAL A 63 2.31 -13.05 1.84
C VAL A 63 1.31 -14.20 1.95
N GLY A 64 1.67 -15.38 1.42
CA GLY A 64 0.80 -16.56 1.36
C GLY A 64 0.04 -16.74 0.04
N ASP A 65 0.08 -15.76 -0.87
CA ASP A 65 -0.44 -15.95 -2.22
C ASP A 65 0.45 -16.93 -2.99
N VAL A 66 -0.14 -18.01 -3.50
CA VAL A 66 0.53 -18.94 -4.42
C VAL A 66 0.47 -18.35 -5.84
N TYR A 67 1.58 -18.48 -6.58
CA TYR A 67 1.67 -18.05 -7.96
C TYR A 67 2.15 -19.20 -8.86
N ALA A 68 1.66 -19.21 -10.09
CA ALA A 68 2.22 -19.97 -11.20
C ALA A 68 3.02 -19.03 -12.13
N PRO A 69 3.94 -19.56 -12.96
CA PRO A 69 4.62 -18.74 -13.96
C PRO A 69 3.67 -17.95 -14.89
N HIS A 70 2.48 -18.49 -15.14
CA HIS A 70 1.45 -17.81 -15.93
C HIS A 70 0.92 -16.51 -15.26
N ASP A 71 0.90 -16.44 -13.94
CA ASP A 71 0.40 -15.28 -13.19
C ASP A 71 1.28 -14.03 -13.33
N LEU A 72 2.52 -14.21 -13.79
CA LEU A 72 3.48 -13.14 -14.05
C LEU A 72 3.44 -12.65 -15.50
N SER A 73 2.57 -13.22 -16.34
CA SER A 73 2.43 -12.83 -17.73
C SER A 73 1.77 -11.46 -17.89
N ALA A 74 2.15 -10.73 -18.95
CA ALA A 74 1.52 -9.47 -19.33
C ALA A 74 0.01 -9.60 -19.56
N ALA A 75 -0.47 -10.78 -20.00
CA ALA A 75 -1.89 -11.04 -20.18
C ALA A 75 -2.67 -11.01 -18.84
N GLU A 76 -2.10 -11.62 -17.79
CA GLU A 76 -2.66 -11.58 -16.44
C GLU A 76 -2.59 -10.17 -15.85
N ALA A 77 -1.44 -9.51 -15.96
CA ALA A 77 -1.30 -8.11 -15.49
C ALA A 77 -2.38 -7.18 -16.10
N ARG A 78 -2.77 -7.40 -17.36
CA ARG A 78 -3.87 -6.65 -18.01
C ARG A 78 -5.24 -6.95 -17.41
N LYS A 79 -5.53 -8.18 -16.97
CA LYS A 79 -6.79 -8.52 -16.29
C LYS A 79 -6.88 -7.80 -14.95
N TRP A 80 -5.79 -7.79 -14.20
CA TRP A 80 -5.68 -7.20 -12.87
C TRP A 80 -5.75 -5.67 -12.88
N ARG A 81 -5.36 -5.05 -14.00
CA ARG A 81 -5.52 -3.60 -14.21
C ARG A 81 -6.97 -3.13 -14.22
N LYS A 82 -7.93 -4.02 -14.51
CA LYS A 82 -9.35 -3.66 -14.57
C LYS A 82 -9.88 -3.49 -13.14
N ARG A 83 -10.30 -2.27 -12.81
CA ARG A 83 -11.01 -2.02 -11.55
C ARG A 83 -12.42 -2.59 -11.64
N HIS A 84 -12.74 -3.48 -10.70
CA HIS A 84 -14.08 -4.02 -10.54
C HIS A 84 -14.82 -3.24 -9.45
N ARG A 85 -16.15 -3.16 -9.59
CA ARG A 85 -16.99 -2.64 -8.52
C ARG A 85 -16.91 -3.56 -7.29
N PRO A 86 -16.98 -3.02 -6.06
CA PRO A 86 -17.08 -3.87 -4.88
C PRO A 86 -18.31 -4.77 -4.99
N THR A 87 -18.14 -6.05 -4.64
CA THR A 87 -19.21 -7.06 -4.72
C THR A 87 -20.28 -6.84 -3.65
N THR A 88 -19.86 -6.39 -2.47
CA THR A 88 -20.71 -6.23 -1.29
C THR A 88 -20.99 -4.75 -1.04
N ASP A 89 -22.27 -4.41 -0.80
CA ASP A 89 -22.70 -3.07 -0.42
C ASP A 89 -22.23 -2.74 1.01
N ALA A 90 -21.59 -1.59 1.18
CA ALA A 90 -21.06 -1.13 2.47
C ALA A 90 -22.14 -1.01 3.56
N PHE A 91 -23.35 -0.56 3.21
CA PHE A 91 -24.44 -0.38 4.19
C PHE A 91 -25.07 -1.70 4.59
N ASP A 92 -25.14 -2.67 3.67
CA ASP A 92 -25.61 -4.02 3.97
C ASP A 92 -24.57 -4.76 4.85
N ALA A 93 -23.27 -4.61 4.55
CA ALA A 93 -22.20 -5.19 5.36
C ALA A 93 -22.18 -4.64 6.79
N LEU A 94 -22.43 -3.34 6.95
CA LEU A 94 -22.48 -2.69 8.28
C LEU A 94 -23.85 -2.79 8.94
N SER A 95 -24.88 -3.28 8.25
CA SER A 95 -26.28 -3.34 8.73
C SER A 95 -26.83 -1.98 9.20
N ILE A 96 -26.48 -0.89 8.50
CA ILE A 96 -26.93 0.48 8.84
C ILE A 96 -27.85 1.02 7.75
N ASN A 97 -28.93 1.69 8.16
CA ASN A 97 -29.82 2.37 7.22
C ASN A 97 -29.19 3.69 6.71
N PRO A 98 -28.97 3.87 5.40
CA PRO A 98 -28.39 5.12 4.88
C PRO A 98 -29.23 6.36 5.20
N LEU A 99 -30.55 6.21 5.34
CA LEU A 99 -31.48 7.33 5.53
C LEU A 99 -31.34 8.00 6.91
N SER A 100 -30.87 7.28 7.93
CA SER A 100 -30.66 7.84 9.27
C SER A 100 -29.38 8.67 9.37
N LEU A 101 -28.42 8.46 8.45
CA LEU A 101 -27.09 9.07 8.48
C LEU A 101 -27.05 10.50 7.91
N TYR A 102 -28.20 11.14 7.64
CA TYR A 102 -28.26 12.47 7.01
C TYR A 102 -27.53 13.58 7.81
N LYS A 103 -27.30 13.37 9.12
CA LYS A 103 -26.54 14.29 9.98
C LYS A 103 -25.03 14.11 9.88
N ASN A 104 -24.56 12.97 9.36
CA ASN A 104 -23.14 12.67 9.26
C ASN A 104 -22.59 13.18 7.92
N PHE A 105 -21.97 14.37 7.96
CA PHE A 105 -21.41 15.03 6.77
C PHE A 105 -20.29 14.22 6.10
N SER A 106 -19.51 13.44 6.86
CA SER A 106 -18.43 12.62 6.32
C SER A 106 -18.99 11.51 5.43
N VAL A 107 -20.03 10.81 5.90
CA VAL A 107 -20.69 9.76 5.10
C VAL A 107 -21.37 10.37 3.88
N MET A 108 -22.10 11.49 4.04
CA MET A 108 -22.78 12.12 2.90
C MET A 108 -21.79 12.62 1.83
N SER A 109 -20.65 13.20 2.25
CA SER A 109 -19.63 13.76 1.35
C SER A 109 -18.92 12.69 0.52
N GLU A 110 -18.75 11.48 1.04
CA GLU A 110 -18.12 10.36 0.31
C GLU A 110 -18.92 9.94 -0.93
N TYR A 111 -20.26 9.99 -0.84
CA TYR A 111 -21.17 9.66 -1.93
C TYR A 111 -21.50 10.85 -2.85
N MET A 112 -20.81 11.98 -2.68
CA MET A 112 -20.86 13.15 -3.58
C MET A 112 -19.59 13.26 -4.42
N THR A 113 -19.71 13.94 -5.55
CA THR A 113 -18.55 14.41 -6.33
C THR A 113 -17.97 15.68 -5.70
N GLU A 114 -16.78 16.08 -6.13
CA GLU A 114 -16.17 17.33 -5.71
C GLU A 114 -17.07 18.54 -5.98
N MET A 115 -17.89 18.47 -7.03
CA MET A 115 -18.87 19.49 -7.45
C MET A 115 -20.26 19.32 -6.79
N GLY A 116 -20.36 18.53 -5.72
CA GLY A 116 -21.60 18.34 -4.96
C GLY A 116 -22.68 17.49 -5.62
N ARG A 117 -22.41 16.82 -6.74
CA ARG A 117 -23.39 15.93 -7.41
C ARG A 117 -23.40 14.57 -6.71
N ILE A 118 -24.58 13.97 -6.56
CA ILE A 118 -24.69 12.61 -6.03
C ILE A 118 -24.05 11.63 -7.03
N ARG A 119 -23.12 10.79 -6.57
CA ARG A 119 -22.43 9.79 -7.39
C ARG A 119 -23.42 8.75 -7.95
N HIS A 120 -23.17 8.27 -9.18
CA HIS A 120 -23.98 7.23 -9.81
C HIS A 120 -23.71 5.85 -9.16
N SER A 121 -24.65 4.90 -9.26
CA SER A 121 -24.50 3.55 -8.69
C SER A 121 -23.28 2.80 -9.24
N SER A 122 -22.85 3.12 -10.47
CA SER A 122 -21.65 2.54 -11.06
C SER A 122 -20.35 2.95 -10.34
N SER A 123 -20.32 4.14 -9.73
CA SER A 123 -19.15 4.60 -8.98
C SER A 123 -19.25 4.31 -7.48
N THR A 124 -20.46 4.24 -6.91
CA THR A 124 -20.65 3.90 -5.49
C THR A 124 -20.64 2.40 -5.22
N GLY A 125 -21.04 1.58 -6.20
CA GLY A 125 -21.15 0.12 -6.03
C GLY A 125 -22.28 -0.31 -5.09
N LEU A 126 -23.18 0.60 -4.72
CA LEU A 126 -24.29 0.31 -3.81
C LEU A 126 -25.44 -0.41 -4.50
N ARG A 127 -26.21 -1.19 -3.73
CA ARG A 127 -27.44 -1.81 -4.18
C ARG A 127 -28.49 -0.73 -4.51
N PRO A 128 -29.34 -0.90 -5.54
CA PRO A 128 -30.26 0.15 -5.98
C PRO A 128 -31.17 0.71 -4.88
N VAL A 129 -31.57 -0.13 -3.92
CA VAL A 129 -32.38 0.28 -2.76
C VAL A 129 -31.60 1.23 -1.85
N ASN A 130 -30.37 0.87 -1.50
CA ASN A 130 -29.52 1.69 -0.63
C ASN A 130 -29.04 2.96 -1.36
N GLN A 131 -28.77 2.88 -2.66
CA GLN A 131 -28.47 4.04 -3.50
C GLN A 131 -29.61 5.08 -3.46
N ARG A 132 -30.88 4.67 -3.48
CA ARG A 132 -32.02 5.59 -3.35
C ARG A 132 -32.10 6.20 -1.94
N LYS A 133 -31.83 5.40 -0.91
CA LYS A 133 -31.83 5.85 0.50
C LYS A 133 -30.73 6.87 0.77
N ILE A 134 -29.50 6.62 0.32
CA ILE A 134 -28.38 7.56 0.47
C ILE A 134 -28.64 8.84 -0.31
N ALA A 135 -29.17 8.75 -1.53
CA ALA A 135 -29.52 9.93 -2.32
C ALA A 135 -30.62 10.77 -1.64
N LYS A 136 -31.60 10.11 -0.99
CA LYS A 136 -32.62 10.80 -0.18
C LYS A 136 -32.03 11.43 1.07
N ALA A 137 -31.08 10.77 1.74
CA ALA A 137 -30.37 11.32 2.90
C ALA A 137 -29.56 12.57 2.55
N ILE A 138 -28.81 12.54 1.44
CA ILE A 138 -28.04 13.68 0.92
C ILE A 138 -28.96 14.87 0.61
N ARG A 139 -30.05 14.64 -0.14
CA ARG A 139 -31.02 15.69 -0.44
C ARG A 139 -31.65 16.30 0.82
N ARG A 140 -31.92 15.47 1.83
CA ARG A 140 -32.41 15.93 3.14
C ARG A 140 -31.37 16.79 3.86
N ALA A 141 -30.10 16.36 3.89
CA ALA A 141 -29.02 17.12 4.53
C ALA A 141 -28.83 18.50 3.90
N ILE A 142 -28.89 18.58 2.57
CA ILE A 142 -28.82 19.84 1.81
C ILE A 142 -30.03 20.73 2.12
N ALA A 143 -31.25 20.17 2.08
CA ALA A 143 -32.48 20.92 2.35
C ALA A 143 -32.55 21.49 3.77
N LEU A 144 -31.91 20.81 4.74
CA LEU A 144 -31.81 21.28 6.12
C LEU A 144 -30.65 22.25 6.36
N GLY A 145 -29.84 22.56 5.35
CA GLY A 145 -28.68 23.45 5.47
C GLY A 145 -27.48 22.85 6.21
N LEU A 146 -27.45 21.52 6.40
CA LEU A 146 -26.35 20.82 7.08
C LEU A 146 -25.14 20.57 6.16
N MET A 147 -25.33 20.64 4.84
CA MET A 147 -24.29 20.33 3.85
C MET A 147 -24.41 21.24 2.62
N PRO A 148 -23.29 21.71 2.04
CA PRO A 148 -23.31 22.50 0.81
C PRO A 148 -23.83 21.70 -0.39
N ALA A 149 -24.50 22.40 -1.32
CA ALA A 149 -25.06 21.80 -2.53
C ALA A 149 -24.06 21.69 -3.70
N VAL A 150 -23.05 22.56 -3.73
CA VAL A 150 -22.13 22.74 -4.89
C VAL A 150 -20.74 22.14 -4.68
N HIS A 151 -20.39 21.77 -3.46
CA HIS A 151 -19.11 21.14 -3.13
C HIS A 151 -19.29 20.14 -1.98
N ARG A 152 -18.24 19.38 -1.67
CA ARG A 152 -18.21 18.50 -0.47
C ARG A 152 -18.15 19.34 0.80
N HIS A 153 -18.52 18.77 1.95
CA HIS A 153 -18.47 19.50 3.22
C HIS A 153 -17.04 20.03 3.52
N PRO A 154 -16.87 21.28 3.97
CA PRO A 154 -15.54 21.90 4.12
C PRO A 154 -14.63 21.16 5.10
N GLU A 155 -15.17 20.68 6.22
CA GLU A 155 -14.40 19.89 7.20
C GLU A 155 -13.94 18.52 6.63
N TYR A 156 -14.69 17.98 5.67
CA TYR A 156 -14.26 16.78 4.96
C TYR A 156 -13.07 17.07 4.03
N ILE A 157 -13.10 18.22 3.35
CA ILE A 157 -11.99 18.64 2.47
C ILE A 157 -10.73 18.91 3.31
N LYS A 158 -10.85 19.61 4.45
CA LYS A 158 -9.72 19.89 5.35
C LYS A 158 -9.07 18.60 5.84
N SER A 159 -9.86 17.66 6.36
CA SER A 159 -9.35 16.36 6.82
C SER A 159 -8.71 15.53 5.70
N GLU A 160 -9.25 15.58 4.48
CA GLU A 160 -8.63 14.94 3.32
C GLU A 160 -7.26 15.58 2.98
N MET A 161 -7.18 16.91 3.02
CA MET A 161 -5.93 17.65 2.75
C MET A 161 -4.87 17.36 3.82
N GLU A 162 -5.25 17.31 5.09
CA GLU A 162 -4.37 16.95 6.21
C GLU A 162 -3.88 15.50 6.11
N GLY A 163 -4.78 14.56 5.77
CA GLY A 163 -4.43 13.16 5.51
C GLY A 163 -3.37 13.03 4.41
N LYS A 164 -3.49 13.80 3.32
CA LYS A 164 -2.49 13.81 2.24
C LYS A 164 -1.12 14.31 2.74
N ARG A 165 -1.07 15.40 3.50
CA ARG A 165 0.18 15.97 4.05
C ARG A 165 0.93 14.99 4.94
N THR A 166 0.22 14.29 5.83
CA THR A 166 0.82 13.28 6.73
C THR A 166 1.35 12.07 5.96
N SER A 167 0.68 11.67 4.86
CA SER A 167 1.12 10.56 4.03
C SER A 167 2.37 10.88 3.19
N THR A 168 2.47 12.11 2.66
CA THR A 168 3.64 12.55 1.90
C THR A 168 4.86 12.87 2.79
N GLY A 169 4.64 13.17 4.07
CA GLY A 169 5.71 13.47 5.04
C GLY A 169 6.49 12.26 5.57
N ARG A 170 6.04 11.02 5.32
CA ARG A 170 6.72 9.79 5.79
C ARG A 170 7.86 9.28 4.89
N GLY A 171 8.27 10.05 3.87
CA GLY A 171 9.34 9.69 2.93
C GLY A 171 10.55 10.62 2.92
N PHE A 172 10.62 11.62 3.81
CA PHE A 172 11.74 12.58 3.89
C PHE A 172 12.15 12.79 5.36
N SER A 173 12.73 11.76 5.98
CA SER A 173 13.58 11.94 7.15
C SER A 173 14.95 11.37 6.80
N SER A 174 15.90 12.29 6.67
CA SER A 174 17.32 12.06 6.36
C SER A 174 18.02 11.15 7.35
#